data_AF-A0A353N7Z9-F1
#
_entry.id   AF-A0A353N7Z9-F1
#
_cell.length_a   1.000
_cell.length_b   1.000
_cell.length_c   1.000
_cell.angle_alpha   90.00
_cell.angle_beta   90.00
_cell.angle_gamma   90.00
#
_symmetry.space_group_name_H-M   'P 1'
#
loop_
_entity.id
_entity.type
_entity.pdbx_description
1 polymer ?
#
loop_
_entity_poly.entity_id
_entity_poly.type
_entity_poly.pdbx_seq_one_letter_code
_entity_poly.pdbx_strand_id
1 'polypeptide(L)'
;MNNMEIIQEKKDLKKNLWSVKRVSIIAIFLALSAVGAMIKIPSPIGTIGLDSAPGYFCALAFGGVEGAIVIGIGHILSAAVCGFPLSIPIHVVIALAMMLWSLVYRWVA
;
A
#
# COMPACT_ATOMS: atom_id res chain seq x y z
N MET A 1 24.18 15.38 -29.87
CA MET A 1 24.01 15.43 -28.40
C MET A 1 25.31 14.97 -27.76
N ASN A 2 25.81 15.69 -26.75
CA ASN A 2 27.07 15.31 -26.10
C ASN A 2 26.83 14.33 -24.93
N ASN A 3 27.90 13.69 -24.45
CA ASN A 3 27.82 12.68 -23.39
C ASN A 3 27.10 13.16 -22.11
N MET A 4 27.18 14.44 -21.73
CA MET A 4 26.43 14.99 -20.60
C MET A 4 24.93 15.10 -20.87
N GLU A 5 24.50 15.41 -22.09
CA GLU A 5 23.07 15.44 -22.44
C GLU A 5 22.48 14.03 -22.39
N ILE A 6 23.22 13.02 -22.86
CA ILE A 6 22.83 11.61 -22.79
C ILE A 6 22.73 11.14 -21.33
N ILE A 7 23.65 11.58 -20.47
CA ILE A 7 23.62 11.26 -19.03
C ILE A 7 22.42 11.93 -18.35
N GLN A 8 22.13 13.19 -18.70
CA GLN A 8 21.00 13.93 -18.12
C GLN A 8 19.66 13.32 -18.57
N GLU A 9 19.50 13.02 -19.85
CA GLU A 9 18.29 12.38 -20.38
C GLU A 9 18.07 11.00 -19.77
N LYS A 10 19.12 10.17 -19.62
CA LYS A 10 19.01 8.90 -18.90
C LYS A 10 18.65 9.09 -17.43
N LYS A 11 19.15 10.15 -16.79
CA LYS A 11 18.84 10.49 -15.39
C LYS A 11 17.39 10.97 -15.23
N ASP A 12 16.86 11.68 -16.22
CA ASP A 12 15.48 12.16 -16.25
C ASP A 12 14.48 11.05 -16.63
N LEU A 13 14.84 10.13 -17.54
CA LEU A 13 14.12 8.88 -17.79
C LEU A 13 14.07 7.97 -16.55
N LYS A 14 15.17 7.90 -15.79
CA LYS A 14 15.26 7.13 -14.55
C LYS A 14 14.59 7.83 -13.35
N LYS A 15 14.39 9.15 -13.43
CA LYS A 15 13.71 9.96 -12.40
C LYS A 15 12.21 9.71 -12.33
N ASN A 16 11.59 9.22 -13.41
CA ASN A 16 10.17 8.87 -13.36
C ASN A 16 9.96 7.47 -12.75
N LEU A 17 10.33 7.35 -11.46
CA LEU A 17 10.08 6.15 -10.64
C LEU A 17 8.56 5.85 -10.52
N TRP A 18 7.72 6.86 -10.76
CA TRP A 18 6.28 6.87 -10.56
C TRP A 18 5.52 7.15 -11.86
N SER A 19 5.50 6.14 -12.75
CA SER A 19 4.61 6.17 -13.91
C SER A 19 3.15 6.40 -13.48
N VAL A 20 2.40 7.18 -14.27
CA VAL A 20 0.95 7.40 -14.09
C VAL A 20 0.23 6.07 -13.84
N LYS A 21 0.61 5.01 -14.58
CA LYS A 21 0.04 3.67 -14.42
C LYS A 21 0.22 3.12 -13.00
N ARG A 22 1.42 3.27 -12.39
CA ARG A 22 1.69 2.78 -11.02
C ARG A 22 0.86 3.52 -10.00
N VAL A 23 0.77 4.84 -10.14
CA VAL A 23 -0.04 5.70 -9.26
C VAL A 23 -1.53 5.35 -9.37
N SER A 24 -2.04 5.15 -10.59
CA SER A 24 -3.42 4.73 -10.82
C SER A 24 -3.74 3.37 -10.18
N ILE A 25 -2.84 2.40 -10.29
CA ILE A 25 -2.99 1.08 -9.64
C ILE A 25 -3.10 1.26 -8.13
N ILE A 26 -2.15 1.99 -7.51
CA ILE A 26 -2.17 2.23 -6.06
C ILE A 26 -3.49 2.90 -5.65
N ALA A 27 -3.94 3.93 -6.38
CA ALA A 27 -5.17 4.64 -6.07
C ALA A 27 -6.41 3.72 -6.10
N ILE A 28 -6.52 2.85 -7.12
CA ILE A 28 -7.62 1.88 -7.25
C ILE A 28 -7.61 0.90 -6.08
N PHE A 29 -6.46 0.30 -5.76
CA PHE A 29 -6.37 -0.66 -4.66
C PHE A 29 -6.54 -0.01 -3.30
N LEU A 30 -6.17 1.25 -3.14
CA LEU A 30 -6.41 2.02 -1.93
C LEU A 30 -7.92 2.29 -1.74
N ALA A 31 -8.63 2.63 -2.82
CA ALA A 31 -10.08 2.74 -2.78
C ALA A 31 -10.76 1.41 -2.43
N LEU A 32 -10.29 0.29 -3.01
CA LEU A 32 -10.76 -1.05 -2.65
C LEU A 32 -10.49 -1.38 -1.18
N SER A 33 -9.33 -0.98 -0.66
CA SER A 33 -8.96 -1.16 0.75
C SER A 33 -9.91 -0.38 1.67
N ALA A 34 -10.22 0.87 1.35
CA ALA A 34 -11.16 1.69 2.10
C ALA A 34 -12.59 1.10 2.09
N VAL A 35 -13.07 0.62 0.93
CA VAL A 35 -14.38 -0.06 0.83
C VAL A 35 -14.37 -1.39 1.59
N GLY A 36 -13.29 -2.17 1.48
CA GLY A 36 -13.09 -3.42 2.20
C GLY A 36 -13.08 -3.24 3.72
N ALA A 37 -12.56 -2.12 4.22
CA ALA A 37 -12.62 -1.75 5.64
C ALA A 37 -14.05 -1.55 6.17
N MET A 38 -15.01 -1.24 5.29
CA MET A 38 -16.41 -1.12 5.67
C MET A 38 -17.08 -2.48 5.85
N ILE A 39 -16.56 -3.52 5.18
CA ILE A 39 -17.00 -4.90 5.32
C ILE A 39 -16.36 -5.47 6.58
N LYS A 40 -17.04 -5.31 7.72
CA LYS A 40 -16.56 -5.75 9.03
C LYS A 40 -17.13 -7.12 9.35
N ILE A 41 -16.25 -8.11 9.45
CA ILE A 41 -16.62 -9.47 9.84
C ILE A 41 -16.45 -9.60 11.36
N PRO A 42 -17.50 -10.02 12.10
CA PRO A 42 -17.42 -10.18 13.54
C PRO A 42 -16.43 -11.30 13.91
N SER A 43 -15.61 -11.05 14.92
CA SER A 43 -14.58 -11.96 15.42
C SER A 43 -14.59 -11.95 16.95
N PRO A 44 -14.18 -13.04 17.63
CA PRO A 44 -14.08 -13.09 19.09
C PRO A 44 -13.22 -11.99 19.72
N ILE A 45 -12.33 -11.36 18.95
CA ILE A 45 -11.40 -10.30 19.40
C ILE A 45 -11.75 -8.90 18.84
N GLY A 46 -12.93 -8.72 18.22
CA GLY A 46 -13.39 -7.45 17.67
C GLY A 46 -13.95 -7.57 16.26
N THR A 47 -13.74 -6.56 15.42
CA THR A 47 -14.13 -6.60 13.99
C THR A 47 -12.90 -6.71 13.11
N ILE A 48 -12.91 -7.65 12.16
CA ILE A 48 -11.84 -7.78 11.17
C ILE A 48 -12.32 -7.10 9.89
N GLY A 49 -11.56 -6.08 9.43
CA GLY A 49 -11.79 -5.41 8.15
C GLY A 49 -11.00 -6.07 7.01
N LEU A 50 -11.45 -5.88 5.76
CA LEU A 50 -10.78 -6.39 4.56
C LEU A 50 -9.87 -5.34 3.90
N ASP A 51 -9.32 -4.42 4.69
CA ASP A 51 -8.41 -3.36 4.24
C ASP A 51 -7.06 -3.89 3.73
N SER A 52 -6.57 -4.99 4.29
CA SER A 52 -5.27 -5.58 3.92
C SER A 52 -5.29 -6.44 2.65
N ALA A 53 -6.43 -7.04 2.29
CA ALA A 53 -6.54 -7.96 1.15
C ALA A 53 -6.18 -7.30 -0.22
N PRO A 54 -6.69 -6.09 -0.56
CA PRO A 54 -6.31 -5.39 -1.78
C PRO A 54 -4.81 -5.10 -1.87
N GLY A 55 -4.16 -4.82 -0.74
CA GLY A 55 -2.73 -4.52 -0.73
C GLY A 55 -1.84 -5.76 -0.88
N TYR A 56 -2.21 -6.90 -0.28
CA TYR A 56 -1.50 -8.17 -0.52
C TYR A 56 -1.65 -8.62 -1.97
N PHE A 57 -2.85 -8.48 -2.55
CA PHE A 57 -3.05 -8.74 -3.97
C PHE A 57 -2.19 -7.82 -4.84
N CYS A 58 -2.17 -6.51 -4.53
CA CYS A 58 -1.36 -5.55 -5.26
C CYS A 58 0.15 -5.88 -5.19
N ALA A 59 0.62 -6.40 -4.04
CA ALA A 59 2.00 -6.85 -3.86
C ALA A 59 2.38 -7.95 -4.85
N LEU A 60 1.50 -8.93 -5.03
CA LEU A 60 1.70 -10.06 -5.96
C LEU A 60 1.50 -9.69 -7.42
N ALA A 61 0.50 -8.86 -7.73
CA ALA A 61 0.12 -8.56 -9.10
C ALA A 61 0.96 -7.45 -9.75
N PHE A 62 1.33 -6.42 -8.99
CA PHE A 62 1.90 -5.18 -9.55
C PHE A 62 3.27 -4.81 -8.99
N GLY A 63 3.59 -5.26 -7.77
CA GLY A 63 4.93 -5.09 -7.20
C GLY A 63 4.90 -4.92 -5.68
N GLY A 64 5.97 -5.36 -5.02
CA GLY A 64 6.05 -5.35 -3.55
C GLY A 64 5.95 -3.94 -2.96
N VAL A 65 6.51 -2.92 -3.61
CA VAL A 65 6.46 -1.53 -3.12
C VAL A 65 5.04 -0.98 -3.23
N GLU A 66 4.36 -1.21 -4.35
CA GLU A 66 2.98 -0.81 -4.56
C GLU A 66 2.05 -1.47 -3.55
N GLY A 67 2.22 -2.78 -3.34
CA GLY A 67 1.44 -3.53 -2.36
C GLY A 67 1.68 -3.08 -0.93
N ALA A 68 2.93 -2.82 -0.56
CA ALA A 68 3.28 -2.28 0.76
C ALA A 68 2.59 -0.93 1.00
N ILE A 69 2.67 0.00 0.04
CA ILE A 69 2.02 1.32 0.14
C ILE A 69 0.51 1.18 0.28
N VAL A 70 -0.13 0.35 -0.53
CA VAL A 70 -1.58 0.11 -0.46
C VAL A 70 -1.96 -0.47 0.91
N ILE A 71 -1.23 -1.46 1.41
CA ILE A 71 -1.49 -2.06 2.73
C ILE A 71 -1.36 -1.03 3.86
N GLY A 72 -0.24 -0.30 3.89
CA GLY A 72 0.06 0.62 4.98
C GLY A 72 -0.94 1.77 5.02
N ILE A 73 -1.15 2.44 3.88
CA ILE A 73 -2.09 3.57 3.81
C ILE A 73 -3.52 3.08 3.98
N GLY A 74 -3.87 1.94 3.38
CA GLY A 74 -5.19 1.32 3.52
C GLY A 74 -5.57 1.05 4.97
N HIS A 75 -4.63 0.54 5.77
CA HIS A 75 -4.82 0.33 7.20
C HIS A 75 -5.05 1.64 7.96
N ILE A 76 -4.29 2.68 7.67
CA ILE A 76 -4.49 4.00 8.29
C ILE A 76 -5.85 4.59 7.92
N LEU A 77 -6.29 4.46 6.66
CA LEU A 77 -7.61 4.91 6.22
C LEU A 77 -8.73 4.14 6.93
N SER A 78 -8.61 2.82 7.03
CA SER A 78 -9.52 1.94 7.77
C SER A 78 -9.64 2.35 9.24
N ALA A 79 -8.50 2.60 9.89
CA ALA A 79 -8.43 3.07 11.26
C ALA A 79 -9.07 4.46 11.43
N ALA A 80 -8.85 5.37 10.47
CA ALA A 80 -9.42 6.71 10.49
C ALA A 80 -10.96 6.68 10.41
N VAL A 81 -11.53 5.81 9.57
CA VAL A 81 -12.99 5.59 9.50
C VAL A 81 -13.57 5.11 10.83
N CYS A 82 -12.78 4.38 11.62
CA CYS A 82 -13.19 3.87 12.94
C CYS A 82 -12.74 4.76 14.11
N GLY A 83 -12.13 5.92 13.85
CA GLY A 83 -11.68 6.86 14.89
C GLY A 83 -10.43 6.45 15.67
N PHE A 84 -9.57 5.59 15.10
CA PHE A 84 -8.32 5.11 15.73
C PHE A 84 -8.53 4.49 17.13
N PRO A 85 -9.19 3.31 17.23
CA PRO A 85 -9.56 2.70 18.52
C PRO A 85 -8.37 2.44 19.47
N LEU A 86 -7.19 2.18 18.91
CA LEU A 86 -5.93 1.98 19.62
C LEU A 86 -5.01 3.20 19.62
N SER A 87 -5.49 4.40 19.27
CA SER A 87 -4.71 5.62 19.01
C SER A 87 -3.88 5.61 17.72
N ILE A 88 -3.49 6.81 17.26
CA ILE A 88 -2.76 7.02 16.01
C ILE A 88 -1.37 6.35 16.02
N PRO A 89 -0.52 6.51 17.06
CA PRO A 89 0.83 5.93 17.05
C PRO A 89 0.84 4.41 16.87
N ILE A 90 -0.10 3.70 17.49
CA ILE A 90 -0.18 2.25 17.40
C ILE A 90 -0.55 1.82 15.97
N HIS A 91 -1.49 2.51 15.31
CA HIS A 91 -1.85 2.20 13.92
C HIS A 91 -0.71 2.48 12.95
N VAL A 92 0.12 3.49 13.20
CA VAL A 92 1.34 3.73 12.39
C VAL A 92 2.32 2.58 12.52
N VAL A 93 2.57 2.08 13.74
CA VAL A 93 3.45 0.92 13.97
C VAL A 93 2.88 -0.33 13.29
N ILE A 94 1.59 -0.58 13.42
CA ILE A 94 0.92 -1.71 12.76
C ILE A 94 1.00 -1.58 11.24
N ALA A 95 0.73 -0.39 10.68
CA ALA A 95 0.85 -0.13 9.25
C ALA A 95 2.25 -0.45 8.73
N LEU A 96 3.31 -0.03 9.43
CA LEU A 96 4.69 -0.35 9.09
C LEU A 96 4.97 -1.85 9.16
N ALA A 97 4.48 -2.54 10.18
CA ALA A 97 4.60 -3.99 10.28
C ALA A 97 3.89 -4.70 9.12
N MET A 98 2.68 -4.27 8.77
CA MET A 98 1.93 -4.82 7.64
C MET A 98 2.62 -4.53 6.30
N MET A 99 3.24 -3.36 6.12
CA MET A 99 4.07 -3.06 4.95
C MET A 99 5.23 -4.05 4.81
N LEU A 100 5.92 -4.37 5.90
CA LEU A 100 6.99 -5.37 5.92
C LEU A 100 6.46 -6.76 5.56
N TRP A 101 5.32 -7.17 6.15
CA TRP A 101 4.70 -8.45 5.83
C TRP A 101 4.24 -8.55 4.37
N SER A 102 3.79 -7.46 3.76
CA SER A 102 3.48 -7.39 2.33
C SER A 102 4.70 -7.72 1.46
N LEU A 103 5.86 -7.14 1.81
CA LEU A 103 7.12 -7.40 1.11
C LEU A 103 7.58 -8.84 1.28
N VAL A 104 7.50 -9.36 2.51
CA VAL A 104 7.84 -10.76 2.80
C VAL A 104 6.92 -11.71 2.04
N TYR A 105 5.60 -11.43 2.03
CA TYR A 105 4.62 -12.24 1.33
C TYR A 105 4.91 -12.32 -0.17
N ARG A 106 5.23 -11.19 -0.79
CA ARG A 106 5.68 -11.15 -2.19
C ARG A 106 7.01 -11.87 -2.42
N TRP A 107 7.91 -11.89 -1.45
CA TRP A 107 9.17 -12.60 -1.60
C TRP A 107 8.99 -14.12 -1.54
N VAL A 108 8.04 -14.59 -0.73
CA VAL A 108 7.77 -16.03 -0.53
C VAL A 108 6.87 -16.62 -1.64
N ALA A 109 5.89 -15.88 -2.12
CA ALA A 109 4.88 -16.33 -3.09
C ALA A 109 5.18 -15.89 -4.53
#